data_AF-A0A8X7B980-F1
#
_entry.id   AF-A0A8X7B980-F1
#
_cell.length_a   1.000
_cell.length_b   1.000
_cell.length_c   1.000
_cell.angle_alpha   90.00
_cell.angle_beta   90.00
_cell.angle_gamma   90.00
#
_symmetry.space_group_name_H-M   'P 1'
#
loop_
_entity.id
_entity.type
_entity.pdbx_description
1 polymer ?
#
loop_
_entity_poly.entity_id
_entity_poly.type
_entity_poly.pdbx_seq_one_letter_code
_entity_poly.pdbx_strand_id
1 'polypeptide(L)'
;MPRFQKVFKKRKGKYYPRKNTINSKVSTTDSKLIAQAAEHAHDSKQSCAKEKKIPNLNESFSSFRDSVGILNAIMNLNILAFVFKNEVHCKMCNSDLDMQVLKGKSGLAITFVLKCFACPYRVEFSSSNFHEGTQISTINTRFVYAMHSIGKGADAGRMFCGIMDFPQPPTWFFPYDKRVLNVAKLVYEDSIQNAAKEAICENEGNKNIAVAVDGTWQKRGYTSLNGVVLL
;
A
#
# COMPACT_ATOMS: atom_id res chain seq x y z
N MET A 1 17.32 15.47 -30.60
CA MET A 1 17.87 14.18 -31.07
C MET A 1 16.82 13.49 -31.94
N PRO A 2 17.11 13.11 -33.19
CA PRO A 2 16.16 12.39 -34.02
C PRO A 2 16.05 10.93 -33.55
N ARG A 3 14.81 10.46 -33.38
CA ARG A 3 14.49 9.13 -32.85
C ARG A 3 14.54 8.12 -34.02
N PHE A 4 15.41 7.11 -33.95
CA PHE A 4 15.53 6.08 -34.98
C PHE A 4 14.21 5.32 -35.20
N GLN A 5 13.85 5.06 -36.47
CA GLN A 5 12.71 4.23 -36.85
C GLN A 5 12.93 2.77 -36.41
N LYS A 6 11.95 2.20 -35.69
CA LYS A 6 11.95 0.77 -35.32
C LYS A 6 11.50 -0.08 -36.51
N VAL A 7 12.43 -0.85 -37.09
CA VAL A 7 12.13 -1.87 -38.10
C VAL A 7 11.75 -3.18 -37.39
N PHE A 8 10.46 -3.50 -37.29
CA PHE A 8 10.01 -4.81 -36.83
C PHE A 8 9.92 -5.78 -38.01
N LYS A 9 10.80 -6.80 -38.06
CA LYS A 9 10.65 -7.94 -38.96
C LYS A 9 9.72 -9.00 -38.34
N LYS A 10 8.65 -9.38 -39.06
CA LYS A 10 7.78 -10.52 -38.69
C LYS A 10 8.62 -11.81 -38.58
N ARG A 11 8.62 -12.46 -37.42
CA ARG A 11 9.12 -13.83 -37.26
C ARG A 11 7.97 -14.82 -37.43
N LYS A 12 8.14 -15.83 -38.29
CA LYS A 12 7.19 -16.95 -38.45
C LYS A 12 7.27 -17.86 -37.22
N GLY A 13 6.13 -18.14 -36.59
CA GLY A 13 6.03 -18.99 -35.40
C GLY A 13 6.31 -20.46 -35.70
N LYS A 14 6.99 -21.17 -34.78
CA LYS A 14 7.10 -22.63 -34.79
C LYS A 14 5.98 -23.23 -33.94
N TYR A 15 5.22 -24.16 -34.52
CA TYR A 15 4.19 -24.95 -33.83
C TYR A 15 4.84 -26.11 -33.08
N TYR A 16 4.41 -26.34 -31.83
CA TYR A 16 4.78 -27.54 -31.06
C TYR A 16 3.50 -28.29 -30.65
N PRO A 17 3.39 -29.60 -30.94
CA PRO A 17 2.18 -30.36 -30.63
C PRO A 17 2.05 -30.67 -29.13
N ARG A 18 0.80 -30.67 -28.67
CA ARG A 18 0.37 -30.94 -27.29
C ARG A 18 0.36 -32.46 -27.06
N LYS A 19 1.06 -32.96 -26.03
CA LYS A 19 0.95 -34.37 -25.60
C LYS A 19 -0.31 -34.55 -24.75
N ASN A 20 -1.21 -35.41 -25.21
CA ASN A 20 -2.36 -35.89 -24.43
C ASN A 20 -1.90 -37.04 -23.52
N THR A 21 -2.09 -36.91 -22.21
CA THR A 21 -1.99 -38.03 -21.27
C THR A 21 -3.38 -38.61 -21.05
N ILE A 22 -3.50 -39.91 -21.33
CA ILE A 22 -4.70 -40.74 -21.26
C ILE A 22 -4.99 -41.09 -19.79
N ASN A 23 -6.26 -41.01 -19.40
CA ASN A 23 -6.80 -41.56 -18.16
C ASN A 23 -6.74 -43.10 -18.17
N SER A 24 -6.18 -43.72 -17.14
CA SER A 24 -6.49 -45.10 -16.76
C SER A 24 -6.65 -45.20 -15.24
N LYS A 25 -7.87 -45.52 -14.80
CA LYS A 25 -8.17 -46.00 -13.44
C LYS A 25 -7.81 -47.48 -13.35
N VAL A 26 -7.05 -47.92 -12.35
CA VAL A 26 -7.23 -49.22 -11.68
C VAL A 26 -6.84 -49.10 -10.19
N SER A 27 -7.60 -49.84 -9.41
CA SER A 27 -7.83 -49.97 -7.97
C SER A 27 -6.66 -50.43 -7.07
N THR A 28 -6.72 -49.93 -5.82
CA THR A 28 -6.37 -50.55 -4.51
C THR A 28 -5.39 -51.71 -4.47
N THR A 29 -4.21 -51.48 -3.90
CA THR A 29 -3.62 -52.18 -2.73
C THR A 29 -2.28 -51.51 -2.37
N ASP A 30 -1.79 -51.73 -1.15
CA ASP A 30 -0.45 -51.36 -0.66
C ASP A 30 -0.25 -49.97 -0.03
N SER A 31 -1.11 -49.71 0.94
CA SER A 31 -0.78 -48.92 2.14
C SER A 31 0.35 -49.59 2.94
N LYS A 32 1.62 -49.41 2.55
CA LYS A 32 2.79 -49.74 3.40
C LYS A 32 4.16 -49.13 3.03
N LEU A 33 4.23 -48.15 2.12
CA LEU A 33 5.52 -47.56 1.67
C LEU A 33 5.74 -46.07 2.00
N ILE A 34 4.97 -45.48 2.93
CA ILE A 34 5.10 -44.06 3.32
C ILE A 34 5.99 -43.85 4.57
N ALA A 35 6.45 -44.91 5.24
CA ALA A 35 7.10 -44.78 6.54
C ALA A 35 8.64 -44.92 6.58
N GLN A 36 9.34 -45.06 5.45
CA GLN A 36 10.80 -45.36 5.46
C GLN A 36 11.64 -44.59 4.43
N ALA A 37 11.31 -43.33 4.15
CA ALA A 37 12.18 -42.43 3.38
C ALA A 37 12.42 -41.09 4.09
N ALA A 38 12.21 -41.07 5.41
CA ALA A 38 12.52 -39.96 6.30
C ALA A 38 13.77 -40.27 7.13
N GLU A 39 14.84 -40.75 6.52
CA GLU A 39 16.14 -40.86 7.18
C GLU A 39 17.24 -40.92 6.10
N HIS A 40 18.16 -39.95 6.16
CA HIS A 40 19.37 -39.78 5.34
C HIS A 40 19.27 -39.17 3.93
N ALA A 41 19.37 -37.84 3.85
CA ALA A 41 20.25 -37.18 2.88
C ALA A 41 20.80 -35.87 3.45
N HIS A 42 22.11 -35.85 3.61
CA HIS A 42 22.94 -34.81 4.20
C HIS A 42 23.16 -33.64 3.21
N ASP A 43 23.17 -32.43 3.78
CA ASP A 43 23.95 -31.23 3.43
C ASP A 43 24.26 -30.93 1.94
N SER A 44 23.56 -29.93 1.38
CA SER A 44 24.18 -28.99 0.45
C SER A 44 23.78 -27.56 0.80
N LYS A 45 24.65 -26.89 1.57
CA LYS A 45 24.62 -25.44 1.78
C LYS A 45 24.84 -24.73 0.45
N GLN A 46 23.77 -24.24 -0.16
CA GLN A 46 23.85 -23.11 -1.10
C GLN A 46 23.65 -21.82 -0.30
N SER A 47 24.78 -21.23 0.09
CA SER A 47 24.87 -19.94 0.77
C SER A 47 24.47 -18.81 -0.20
N CYS A 48 23.19 -18.44 -0.23
CA CYS A 48 22.77 -17.10 -0.62
C CYS A 48 22.83 -16.19 0.62
N ALA A 49 23.24 -14.93 0.45
CA ALA A 49 23.45 -13.98 1.53
C ALA A 49 22.26 -13.97 2.50
N LYS A 50 22.55 -14.40 3.73
CA LYS A 50 21.62 -14.70 4.80
C LYS A 50 20.52 -13.66 4.95
N GLU A 51 19.33 -14.06 4.53
CA GLU A 51 18.07 -13.85 5.21
C GLU A 51 18.30 -13.92 6.74
N LYS A 52 18.61 -12.78 7.36
CA LYS A 52 18.37 -12.63 8.80
C LYS A 52 16.86 -12.64 8.94
N LYS A 53 16.29 -13.82 9.18
CA LYS A 53 14.88 -13.97 9.58
C LYS A 53 14.70 -13.06 10.78
N ILE A 54 14.08 -11.91 10.55
CA ILE A 54 13.59 -11.06 11.61
C ILE A 54 12.63 -11.97 12.39
N PRO A 55 12.82 -12.17 13.71
CA PRO A 55 11.91 -12.98 14.50
C PRO A 55 10.48 -12.49 14.29
N ASN A 56 9.51 -13.39 14.39
CA ASN A 56 8.10 -13.13 14.09
C ASN A 56 7.58 -11.93 14.92
N LEU A 57 7.63 -10.73 14.34
CA LEU A 57 7.35 -9.45 14.99
C LEU A 57 5.87 -9.26 15.31
N ASN A 58 5.01 -10.17 14.85
CA ASN A 58 3.56 -10.06 14.95
C ASN A 58 3.05 -10.02 16.41
N GLU A 59 3.79 -10.58 17.36
CA GLU A 59 3.41 -10.55 18.78
C GLU A 59 3.98 -9.33 19.54
N SER A 60 4.98 -8.63 19.00
CA SER A 60 5.70 -7.59 19.75
C SER A 60 5.18 -6.16 19.53
N PHE A 61 4.45 -5.89 18.44
CA PHE A 61 4.00 -4.52 18.12
C PHE A 61 2.58 -4.20 18.59
N SER A 62 1.75 -5.21 18.84
CA SER A 62 0.42 -5.02 19.45
C SER A 62 0.52 -4.49 20.89
N SER A 63 1.68 -4.67 21.53
CA SER A 63 1.97 -4.24 22.89
C SER A 63 2.73 -2.92 23.00
N PHE A 64 2.99 -2.20 21.90
CA PHE A 64 3.46 -0.81 21.95
C PHE A 64 2.28 0.07 22.40
N ARG A 65 2.05 0.02 23.71
CA ARG A 65 0.99 0.72 24.45
C ARG A 65 1.02 2.21 24.16
N ASP A 66 -0.17 2.80 24.02
CA ASP A 66 -0.83 3.65 25.02
C ASP A 66 0.04 4.45 26.02
N SER A 67 1.26 4.85 25.68
CA SER A 67 2.01 5.80 26.50
C SER A 67 1.28 7.13 26.45
N VAL A 68 0.64 7.45 27.57
CA VAL A 68 0.00 8.73 27.85
C VAL A 68 1.05 9.83 27.64
N GLY A 69 0.92 10.57 26.53
CA GLY A 69 1.54 11.90 26.41
C GLY A 69 2.41 12.16 25.18
N ILE A 70 2.84 11.15 24.43
CA ILE A 70 3.67 11.38 23.24
C ILE A 70 3.02 10.69 22.05
N LEU A 71 2.38 11.49 21.19
CA LEU A 71 1.91 11.04 19.88
C LEU A 71 2.87 11.62 18.86
N ASN A 72 3.66 10.78 18.19
CA ASN A 72 4.54 11.25 17.13
C ASN A 72 3.80 11.22 15.79
N ALA A 73 3.79 12.36 15.10
CA ALA A 73 3.50 12.42 13.68
C ALA A 73 4.84 12.59 12.94
N ILE A 74 4.80 12.84 11.62
CA ILE A 74 6.00 13.32 10.89
C ILE A 74 6.58 14.61 11.53
N MET A 75 5.78 15.30 12.36
CA MET A 75 6.24 16.33 13.29
C MET A 75 6.13 15.87 14.74
N ASN A 76 7.08 16.31 15.57
CA ASN A 76 6.99 16.16 17.02
C ASN A 76 5.94 17.12 17.58
N LEU A 77 4.86 16.59 18.15
CA LEU A 77 3.74 17.39 18.64
C LEU A 77 4.09 18.20 19.90
N ASN A 78 5.10 17.81 20.67
CA ASN A 78 5.56 18.59 21.83
C ASN A 78 6.24 19.88 21.38
N ILE A 79 7.01 19.84 20.30
CA ILE A 79 7.61 21.03 19.69
C ILE A 79 6.50 21.97 19.20
N LEU A 80 5.48 21.41 18.54
CA LEU A 80 4.35 22.20 18.07
C LEU A 80 3.57 22.83 19.23
N ALA A 81 3.23 22.05 20.25
CA ALA A 81 2.53 22.53 21.45
C ALA A 81 3.33 23.64 22.16
N PHE A 82 4.66 23.53 22.23
CA PHE A 82 5.53 24.56 22.77
C PHE A 82 5.45 25.87 21.96
N VAL A 83 5.46 25.80 20.63
CA VAL A 83 5.30 26.99 19.77
C VAL A 83 3.94 27.63 20.00
N PHE A 84 2.86 26.85 20.07
CA PHE A 84 1.52 27.40 20.34
C PHE A 84 1.42 28.09 21.71
N LYS A 85 2.11 27.55 22.72
CA LYS A 85 2.10 28.13 24.05
C LYS A 85 2.83 29.48 24.15
N ASN A 86 3.95 29.63 23.44
CA ASN A 86 4.81 30.81 23.59
C ASN A 86 4.59 31.89 22.51
N GLU A 87 4.16 31.49 21.32
CA GLU A 87 4.08 32.40 20.17
C GLU A 87 2.64 32.75 19.78
N VAL A 88 1.63 32.03 20.30
CA VAL A 88 0.23 32.19 19.88
C VAL A 88 -0.65 32.63 21.05
N HIS A 89 -1.33 33.77 20.87
CA HIS A 89 -2.21 34.35 21.88
C HIS A 89 -3.68 34.19 21.50
N CYS A 90 -4.55 34.10 22.51
CA CYS A 90 -5.98 34.01 22.33
C CYS A 90 -6.55 35.27 21.65
N LYS A 91 -7.29 35.10 20.56
CA LYS A 91 -7.94 36.21 19.84
C LYS A 91 -8.92 37.03 20.70
N MET A 92 -9.52 36.43 21.73
CA MET A 92 -10.57 37.07 22.54
C MET A 92 -10.04 37.84 23.75
N CYS A 93 -8.98 37.34 24.41
CA CYS A 93 -8.49 37.89 25.67
C CYS A 93 -6.97 38.05 25.74
N ASN A 94 -6.27 37.78 24.62
CA ASN A 94 -4.82 37.90 24.47
C ASN A 94 -3.97 37.10 25.48
N SER A 95 -4.57 36.13 26.16
CA SER A 95 -3.87 35.20 27.07
C SER A 95 -3.32 33.99 26.31
N ASP A 96 -2.46 33.20 26.96
CA ASP A 96 -1.83 32.01 26.39
C ASP A 96 -2.85 30.95 25.96
N LEU A 97 -2.46 30.17 24.96
CA LEU A 97 -3.21 29.03 24.46
C LEU A 97 -2.49 27.72 24.79
N ASP A 98 -3.27 26.70 25.15
CA ASP A 98 -2.82 25.34 25.35
C ASP A 98 -3.26 24.47 24.17
N MET A 99 -2.31 23.79 23.55
CA MET A 99 -2.58 22.83 22.48
C MET A 99 -2.58 21.42 23.05
N GLN A 100 -3.74 20.77 22.97
CA GLN A 100 -3.93 19.40 23.41
C GLN A 100 -4.19 18.49 22.22
N VAL A 101 -3.64 17.29 22.28
CA VAL A 101 -3.89 16.23 21.31
C VAL A 101 -5.01 15.33 21.86
N LEU A 102 -6.12 15.21 21.14
CA LEU A 102 -7.13 14.23 21.48
C LEU A 102 -6.66 12.85 21.03
N LYS A 103 -6.82 11.85 21.90
CA LYS A 103 -6.65 10.44 21.50
C LYS A 103 -7.71 10.11 20.44
N GLY A 104 -7.32 10.18 19.17
CA GLY A 104 -8.18 9.90 18.03
C GLY A 104 -8.24 8.41 17.73
N LYS A 105 -9.42 7.91 17.34
CA LYS A 105 -9.63 6.57 16.77
C LYS A 105 -9.46 6.54 15.24
N SER A 106 -9.02 7.64 14.64
CA SER A 106 -9.11 7.89 13.20
C SER A 106 -7.82 7.54 12.45
N GLY A 107 -7.17 6.43 12.82
CA GLY A 107 -5.91 6.00 12.22
C GLY A 107 -4.80 7.05 12.39
N LEU A 108 -4.20 7.48 11.28
CA LEU A 108 -3.12 8.49 11.26
C LEU A 108 -3.63 9.94 11.34
N ALA A 109 -4.94 10.17 11.26
CA ALA A 109 -5.50 11.50 11.45
C ALA A 109 -5.55 11.85 12.94
N ILE A 110 -5.02 13.03 13.27
CA ILE A 110 -4.87 13.51 14.63
C ILE A 110 -5.86 14.66 14.81
N THR A 111 -6.56 14.68 15.94
CA THR A 111 -7.43 15.78 16.30
C THR A 111 -6.78 16.61 17.40
N PHE A 112 -6.72 17.91 17.18
CA PHE A 112 -6.14 18.89 18.07
C PHE A 112 -7.23 19.74 18.68
N VAL A 113 -7.02 20.13 19.92
CA VAL A 113 -7.87 21.08 20.62
C VAL A 113 -7.00 22.18 21.17
N LEU A 114 -7.30 23.41 20.78
CA LEU A 114 -6.66 24.62 21.29
C LEU A 114 -7.61 25.27 22.30
N LYS A 115 -7.15 25.47 23.53
CA LYS A 115 -7.93 26.05 24.63
C LYS A 115 -7.21 27.28 25.17
N CYS A 116 -7.95 28.32 25.52
CA CYS A 116 -7.40 29.43 26.28
C CYS A 116 -7.45 29.12 27.79
N PHE A 117 -6.42 29.56 28.53
CA PHE A 117 -6.40 29.43 29.99
C PHE A 117 -7.34 30.39 30.72
N ALA A 118 -7.60 31.58 30.14
CA ALA A 118 -8.30 32.67 30.82
C ALA A 118 -9.78 32.83 30.40
N CYS A 119 -10.18 32.30 29.25
CA CYS A 119 -11.52 32.49 28.71
C CYS A 119 -12.07 31.19 28.09
N PRO A 120 -13.38 31.09 27.81
CA PRO A 120 -13.99 29.87 27.29
C PRO A 120 -13.66 29.59 25.80
N TYR A 121 -12.68 30.30 25.23
CA TYR A 121 -12.26 30.07 23.86
C TYR A 121 -11.68 28.67 23.71
N ARG A 122 -12.29 27.91 22.80
CA ARG A 122 -11.88 26.55 22.43
C ARG A 122 -12.15 26.34 20.95
N VAL A 123 -11.15 25.82 20.24
CA VAL A 123 -11.31 25.38 18.86
C VAL A 123 -10.75 23.97 18.70
N GLU A 124 -11.46 23.16 17.91
CA GLU A 124 -11.06 21.81 17.57
C GLU A 124 -10.80 21.74 16.07
N PHE A 125 -9.69 21.12 15.68
CA PHE A 125 -9.30 20.98 14.28
C PHE A 125 -8.52 19.67 14.07
N SER A 126 -8.45 19.19 12.83
CA SER A 126 -7.76 17.94 12.50
C SER A 126 -6.51 18.18 11.65
N SER A 127 -5.52 17.29 11.76
CA SER A 127 -4.33 17.26 10.91
C SER A 127 -4.63 16.90 9.44
N SER A 128 -5.82 16.40 9.16
CA SER A 128 -6.23 15.95 7.83
C SER A 128 -7.65 16.37 7.53
N ASN A 129 -7.91 16.71 6.27
CA ASN A 129 -9.27 16.80 5.77
C ASN A 129 -9.94 15.42 5.76
N PHE A 130 -11.26 15.44 5.82
CA PHE A 130 -12.10 14.28 5.63
C PHE A 130 -12.76 14.38 4.26
N HIS A 131 -13.00 13.24 3.66
CA HIS A 131 -13.73 13.22 2.41
C HIS A 131 -15.22 13.50 2.65
N GLU A 132 -15.82 14.31 1.79
CA GLU A 132 -17.21 14.76 1.92
C GLU A 132 -18.19 13.62 2.18
N GLY A 133 -19.06 13.81 3.17
CA GLY A 133 -20.08 12.84 3.57
C GLY A 133 -19.55 11.56 4.25
N THR A 134 -18.25 11.49 4.59
CA THR A 134 -17.65 10.29 5.19
C THR A 134 -16.73 10.61 6.37
N GLN A 135 -16.48 9.60 7.21
CA GLN A 135 -15.49 9.67 8.30
C GLN A 135 -14.09 9.18 7.85
N ILE A 136 -13.83 9.19 6.55
CA ILE A 136 -12.58 8.72 5.95
C ILE A 136 -11.66 9.92 5.81
N SER A 137 -10.52 9.91 6.51
CA SER A 137 -9.52 10.97 6.38
C SER A 137 -8.67 10.79 5.12
N THR A 138 -8.28 11.89 4.49
CA THR A 138 -7.46 11.88 3.27
C THR A 138 -6.06 11.31 3.54
N ILE A 139 -5.47 11.59 4.71
CA ILE A 139 -4.17 11.04 5.12
C ILE A 139 -4.18 9.50 5.18
N ASN A 140 -5.26 8.91 5.70
CA ASN A 140 -5.40 7.46 5.76
C ASN A 140 -5.58 6.85 4.36
N THR A 141 -6.38 7.48 3.49
CA THR A 141 -6.49 7.04 2.08
C THR A 141 -5.13 7.05 1.40
N ARG A 142 -4.33 8.12 1.60
CA ARG A 142 -2.98 8.23 1.03
C ARG A 142 -2.04 7.17 1.60
N PHE A 143 -2.12 6.89 2.89
CA PHE A 143 -1.32 5.85 3.53
C PHE A 143 -1.61 4.47 2.94
N VAL A 144 -2.89 4.12 2.80
CA VAL A 144 -3.32 2.86 2.18
C VAL A 144 -2.83 2.78 0.74
N TYR A 145 -3.02 3.84 -0.05
CA TYR A 145 -2.51 3.92 -1.43
C TYR A 145 -0.99 3.77 -1.50
N ALA A 146 -0.24 4.39 -0.59
CA ALA A 146 1.22 4.29 -0.53
C ALA A 146 1.67 2.86 -0.22
N MET A 147 1.01 2.18 0.73
CA MET A 147 1.29 0.77 1.04
C MET A 147 1.04 -0.12 -0.19
N HIS A 148 -0.08 0.07 -0.91
CA HIS A 148 -0.35 -0.67 -2.15
C HIS A 148 0.68 -0.40 -3.24
N SER A 149 1.12 0.84 -3.38
CA SER A 149 2.09 1.27 -4.40
C SER A 149 3.46 0.58 -4.21
N ILE A 150 3.78 0.13 -3.00
CA ILE A 150 4.99 -0.65 -2.69
C ILE A 150 4.72 -2.16 -2.52
N GLY A 151 3.52 -2.62 -2.89
CA GLY A 151 3.13 -4.03 -2.77
C GLY A 151 2.99 -4.53 -1.33
N LYS A 152 2.58 -3.64 -0.41
CA LYS A 152 2.41 -3.92 1.02
C LYS A 152 0.96 -3.70 1.46
N GLY A 153 0.52 -4.51 2.42
CA GLY A 153 -0.82 -4.45 2.99
C GLY A 153 -0.86 -3.87 4.41
N ALA A 154 -1.99 -4.03 5.08
CA ALA A 154 -2.24 -3.50 6.42
C ALA A 154 -1.21 -3.95 7.47
N ASP A 155 -0.74 -5.20 7.42
CA ASP A 155 0.23 -5.73 8.39
C ASP A 155 1.57 -4.99 8.32
N ALA A 156 2.09 -4.81 7.12
CA ALA A 156 3.31 -4.04 6.89
C ALA A 156 3.11 -2.56 7.26
N GLY A 157 1.92 -2.00 6.99
CA GLY A 157 1.56 -0.65 7.42
C GLY A 157 1.57 -0.50 8.95
N ARG A 158 1.02 -1.47 9.69
CA ARG A 158 1.04 -1.49 11.16
C ARG A 158 2.46 -1.58 11.70
N MET A 159 3.27 -2.48 11.14
CA MET A 159 4.68 -2.59 11.51
C MET A 159 5.45 -1.30 11.23
N PHE A 160 5.24 -0.67 10.07
CA PHE A 160 5.84 0.62 9.72
C PHE A 160 5.48 1.71 10.74
N CYS A 161 4.19 1.86 11.06
CA CYS A 161 3.75 2.82 12.07
C CYS A 161 4.34 2.53 13.44
N GLY A 162 4.41 1.26 13.85
CA GLY A 162 5.03 0.86 15.12
C GLY A 162 6.52 1.17 15.19
N ILE A 163 7.28 0.97 14.10
CA ILE A 163 8.71 1.31 14.04
C ILE A 163 8.94 2.82 14.10
N MET A 164 8.06 3.59 13.46
CA MET A 164 8.14 5.06 13.40
C MET A 164 7.53 5.75 14.63
N ASP A 165 6.99 4.99 15.59
CA ASP A 165 6.23 5.49 16.74
C ASP A 165 5.02 6.38 16.35
N PHE A 166 4.41 6.07 15.20
CA PHE A 166 3.22 6.76 14.72
C PHE A 166 1.94 6.18 15.33
N PRO A 167 0.83 6.97 15.34
CA PRO A 167 -0.48 6.41 15.60
C PRO A 167 -0.74 5.17 14.74
N GLN A 168 -1.48 4.20 15.30
CA GLN A 168 -1.81 3.01 14.54
C GLN A 168 -2.59 3.40 13.27
N PRO A 169 -2.29 2.77 12.12
CA PRO A 169 -3.03 3.04 10.90
C PRO A 169 -4.47 2.54 11.05
N PRO A 170 -5.38 2.89 10.11
CA PRO A 170 -6.75 2.39 10.15
C PRO A 170 -6.79 0.87 10.31
N THR A 171 -7.62 0.40 11.24
CA THR A 171 -7.74 -1.04 11.52
C THR A 171 -8.19 -1.81 10.28
N TRP A 172 -9.04 -1.19 9.45
CA TRP A 172 -9.65 -1.80 8.27
C TRP A 172 -9.27 -1.00 7.03
N PHE A 173 -8.52 -1.61 6.12
CA PHE A 173 -8.14 -1.00 4.84
C PHE A 173 -9.28 -1.04 3.82
N PHE A 174 -10.21 -1.98 3.93
CA PHE A 174 -11.28 -2.21 2.94
C PHE A 174 -12.05 -0.95 2.49
N PRO A 175 -12.51 -0.03 3.37
CA PRO A 175 -13.20 1.18 2.93
C PRO A 175 -12.30 2.11 2.10
N TYR A 176 -11.01 2.14 2.42
CA TYR A 176 -10.00 2.91 1.72
C TYR A 176 -9.65 2.25 0.38
N ASP A 177 -9.50 0.92 0.36
CA ASP A 177 -9.23 0.12 -0.83
C ASP A 177 -10.31 0.33 -1.89
N LYS A 178 -11.59 0.26 -1.47
CA LYS A 178 -12.73 0.51 -2.37
C LYS A 178 -12.65 1.90 -3.00
N ARG A 179 -12.22 2.90 -2.25
CA ARG A 179 -12.08 4.27 -2.75
C ARG A 179 -10.91 4.40 -3.72
N VAL A 180 -9.76 3.85 -3.36
CA VAL A 180 -8.57 3.84 -4.23
C VAL A 180 -8.89 3.13 -5.55
N LEU A 181 -9.55 1.97 -5.48
CA LEU A 181 -10.00 1.21 -6.64
C LEU A 181 -10.95 2.03 -7.54
N ASN A 182 -11.93 2.72 -6.96
CA ASN A 182 -12.86 3.54 -7.74
C ASN A 182 -12.13 4.68 -8.47
N VAL A 183 -11.20 5.37 -7.82
CA VAL A 183 -10.41 6.42 -8.45
C VAL A 183 -9.48 5.84 -9.52
N ALA A 184 -8.84 4.70 -9.25
CA ALA A 184 -7.98 4.02 -10.21
C ALA A 184 -8.74 3.63 -11.49
N LYS A 185 -9.98 3.13 -11.36
CA LYS A 185 -10.86 2.84 -12.50
C LYS A 185 -11.17 4.07 -13.33
N LEU A 186 -11.49 5.20 -12.70
CA LEU A 186 -11.77 6.45 -13.41
C LEU A 186 -10.54 6.95 -14.17
N VAL A 187 -9.37 6.92 -13.54
CA VAL A 187 -8.10 7.29 -14.19
C VAL A 187 -7.76 6.34 -15.33
N TYR A 188 -8.01 5.04 -15.15
CA TYR A 188 -7.84 4.04 -16.20
C TYR A 188 -8.74 4.29 -17.40
N GLU A 189 -10.03 4.56 -17.17
CA GLU A 189 -10.99 4.86 -18.23
C GLU A 189 -10.59 6.12 -19.01
N ASP A 190 -10.24 7.21 -18.31
CA ASP A 190 -9.76 8.45 -18.93
C ASP A 190 -8.45 8.22 -19.70
N SER A 191 -7.50 7.49 -19.11
CA SER A 191 -6.22 7.18 -19.73
C SER A 191 -6.39 6.38 -21.03
N ILE A 192 -7.26 5.37 -21.04
CA ILE A 192 -7.55 4.58 -22.25
C ILE A 192 -8.27 5.44 -23.30
N GLN A 193 -9.23 6.27 -22.91
CA GLN A 193 -9.91 7.15 -23.85
C GLN A 193 -8.94 8.15 -24.50
N ASN A 194 -8.02 8.71 -23.72
CA ASN A 194 -7.00 9.64 -24.22
C ASN A 194 -5.99 8.92 -25.13
N ALA A 195 -5.52 7.73 -24.75
CA ALA A 195 -4.66 6.90 -25.59
C ALA A 195 -5.34 6.50 -26.91
N ALA A 196 -6.64 6.21 -26.89
CA ALA A 196 -7.40 5.89 -28.11
C ALA A 196 -7.50 7.11 -29.05
N LYS A 197 -7.75 8.31 -28.51
CA LYS A 197 -7.78 9.56 -29.30
C LYS A 197 -6.41 9.85 -29.92
N GLU A 198 -5.33 9.72 -29.14
CA GLU A 198 -3.96 9.89 -29.59
C GLU A 198 -3.64 8.91 -30.74
N ALA A 199 -3.97 7.63 -30.56
CA ALA A 199 -3.74 6.62 -31.59
C ALA A 199 -4.51 6.89 -32.90
N ILE A 200 -5.75 7.41 -32.82
CA ILE A 200 -6.52 7.81 -34.02
C ILE A 200 -5.84 8.99 -34.74
N CYS A 201 -5.34 9.96 -33.99
CA CYS A 201 -4.64 11.12 -34.55
C CYS A 201 -3.34 10.71 -35.25
N GLU A 202 -2.55 9.82 -34.64
CA GLU A 202 -1.30 9.30 -35.22
C GLU A 202 -1.51 8.43 -36.46
N ASN A 203 -2.70 7.84 -36.63
CA ASN A 203 -3.05 7.00 -37.77
C ASN A 203 -3.97 7.70 -38.78
N GLU A 204 -3.80 9.01 -38.96
CA GLU A 204 -4.50 9.81 -39.99
C GLU A 204 -6.04 9.72 -39.90
N GLY A 205 -6.57 9.59 -38.69
CA GLY A 205 -8.00 9.47 -38.43
C GLY A 205 -8.57 8.04 -38.57
N ASN A 206 -7.74 7.03 -38.83
CA ASN A 206 -8.19 5.65 -38.91
C ASN A 206 -8.62 5.11 -37.53
N LYS A 207 -9.87 4.64 -37.44
CA LYS A 207 -10.46 4.08 -36.19
C LYS A 207 -10.27 2.57 -36.03
N ASN A 208 -9.83 1.87 -37.08
CA ASN A 208 -9.53 0.43 -37.01
C ASN A 208 -8.13 0.20 -36.41
N ILE A 209 -8.04 0.41 -35.10
CA ILE A 209 -6.80 0.27 -34.34
C ILE A 209 -6.87 -0.99 -33.49
N ALA A 210 -5.91 -1.89 -33.68
CA ALA A 210 -5.75 -3.07 -32.83
C ALA A 210 -4.69 -2.79 -31.77
N VAL A 211 -5.03 -3.00 -30.50
CA VAL A 211 -4.11 -2.85 -29.37
C VAL A 211 -3.61 -4.24 -28.97
N ALA A 212 -2.29 -4.44 -29.01
CA ALA A 212 -1.65 -5.60 -28.42
C ALA A 212 -1.00 -5.16 -27.10
N VAL A 213 -1.54 -5.60 -25.97
CA VAL A 213 -0.97 -5.33 -24.66
C VAL A 213 0.02 -6.45 -24.35
N ASP A 214 1.30 -6.11 -24.23
CA ASP A 214 2.29 -7.04 -23.68
C ASP A 214 1.99 -7.17 -22.18
N GLY A 215 1.47 -8.33 -21.78
CA GLY A 215 1.26 -8.63 -20.37
C GLY A 215 2.59 -8.49 -19.66
N THR A 216 2.64 -7.60 -18.67
CA THR A 216 3.85 -7.21 -17.93
C THR A 216 4.78 -8.40 -17.75
N TRP A 217 5.97 -8.29 -18.33
CA TRP A 217 7.09 -9.22 -18.40
C TRP A 217 7.23 -10.21 -17.21
N GLN A 218 6.32 -11.17 -17.09
CA GLN A 218 6.55 -12.38 -16.32
C GLN A 218 7.33 -13.31 -17.24
N LYS A 219 8.66 -13.31 -17.10
CA LYS A 219 9.47 -14.38 -17.69
C LYS A 219 8.92 -15.70 -17.14
N ARG A 220 8.53 -16.61 -18.05
CA ARG A 220 8.08 -17.95 -17.68
C ARG A 220 9.13 -18.61 -16.79
N GLY A 221 8.79 -18.91 -15.53
CA GLY A 221 9.70 -19.47 -14.53
C GLY A 221 10.31 -18.48 -13.54
N TYR A 222 9.99 -17.19 -13.60
CA TYR A 222 10.35 -16.20 -12.59
C TYR A 222 9.10 -15.56 -11.99
N THR A 223 8.87 -15.79 -10.70
CA THR A 223 7.97 -14.99 -9.88
C THR A 223 8.75 -13.78 -9.36
N SER A 224 8.40 -12.58 -9.79
CA SER A 224 8.91 -11.38 -9.11
C SER A 224 8.39 -11.38 -7.68
N LEU A 225 9.27 -11.16 -6.70
CA LEU A 225 8.87 -11.09 -5.28
C LEU A 225 7.84 -9.97 -5.04
N ASN A 226 7.90 -8.94 -5.89
CA ASN A 226 6.90 -7.88 -6.00
C ASN A 226 6.02 -8.20 -7.22
N GLY A 227 4.82 -8.73 -7.00
CA GLY A 227 3.82 -8.80 -8.05
C GLY A 227 3.51 -7.38 -8.53
N VAL A 228 3.38 -7.19 -9.84
CA VAL A 228 2.75 -5.97 -10.35
C VAL A 228 1.30 -6.05 -9.91
N VAL A 229 0.98 -5.34 -8.82
CA VAL A 229 -0.41 -5.16 -8.39
C VAL A 229 -1.01 -4.14 -9.34
N LEU A 230 -1.81 -4.61 -10.30
CA LEU A 230 -2.79 -3.77 -10.96
C LEU A 230 -3.88 -3.54 -9.91
N LEU A 231 -3.95 -2.31 -9.38
CA LEU A 231 -5.07 -1.86 -8.56
C LEU A 231 -6.36 -1.84 -9.38
#